data_AF-A0A9X3PTT3-F1
#
_entry.id   AF-A0A9X3PTT3-F1
#
_cell.length_a   1.000
_cell.length_b   1.000
_cell.length_c   1.000
_cell.angle_alpha   90.00
_cell.angle_beta   90.00
_cell.angle_gamma   90.00
#
_symmetry.space_group_name_H-M   'P 1'
#
loop_
_entity.id
_entity.type
_entity.pdbx_description
1 polymer ?
#
loop_
_entity_poly.entity_id
_entity_poly.type
_entity_poly.pdbx_seq_one_letter_code
_entity_poly.pdbx_strand_id
1 'polypeptide(L)'
;MLEQLTALIGRLKNDPRVPRFDEASTKQAVILPLLQLLGWDTYDIDEVTPEFPVGDNGRVAYALRPGRSTMVFIEVSPPGEELKQPLARLIDHAGQAGAKLAILTNGLGWWFYLPLRADHEGSRQFAAINIAQHDAPQAASAFLNVLSIDRVRSGDAVRRAELLYEARQKKHFLAHILPQAWNRMISGPSELLVDLVAATTENLCGFKPEVAEVRRFLSGHEASFTLPIGGPEMPAPPVTASAPKPSVTEKSRVVLQPARDIEKDRDNAGEETQDVAGYSVIDWAHKLANHPRYGVCQDSDDATALLATLAGQEFDRLPVDDILERAGNVYFLSVKPKQEQQQQLEAHKLHKRGLKVHGIAQKLGISLQRVKKLLTG
;
A
#
# COMPACT_ATOMS: atom_id res chain seq x y z
N MET A 1 -9.23 -15.47 -10.56
CA MET A 1 -8.42 -15.20 -9.34
C MET A 1 -8.63 -13.78 -8.82
N LEU A 2 -8.09 -12.73 -9.46
CA LEU A 2 -8.21 -11.35 -8.95
C LEU A 2 -9.67 -10.89 -8.77
N GLU A 3 -10.53 -11.07 -9.78
CA GLU A 3 -11.95 -10.68 -9.69
C GLU A 3 -12.69 -11.40 -8.55
N GLN A 4 -12.47 -12.71 -8.40
CA GLN A 4 -13.08 -13.51 -7.33
C GLN A 4 -12.58 -13.07 -5.95
N LEU A 5 -11.28 -12.77 -5.83
CA LEU A 5 -10.70 -12.26 -4.59
C LEU A 5 -11.22 -10.87 -4.26
N THR A 6 -11.35 -9.98 -5.25
CA THR A 6 -12.00 -8.68 -5.11
C THR A 6 -13.45 -8.82 -4.64
N ALA A 7 -14.22 -9.76 -5.22
CA ALA A 7 -15.59 -10.03 -4.81
C ALA A 7 -15.67 -10.59 -3.37
N LEU A 8 -14.76 -11.49 -2.98
CA LEU A 8 -14.66 -11.98 -1.60
C LEU A 8 -14.36 -10.82 -0.64
N ILE A 9 -13.36 -10.00 -0.92
CA ILE A 9 -12.98 -8.87 -0.08
C ILE A 9 -14.12 -7.86 0.03
N GLY A 10 -14.82 -7.56 -1.07
CA GLY A 10 -16.00 -6.68 -1.05
C GLY A 10 -17.12 -7.23 -0.17
N ARG A 11 -17.38 -8.54 -0.23
CA ARG A 11 -18.36 -9.22 0.64
C ARG A 11 -17.93 -9.19 2.11
N LEU A 12 -16.66 -9.49 2.41
CA LEU A 12 -16.13 -9.45 3.78
C LEU A 12 -16.17 -8.04 4.38
N LYS A 13 -15.85 -7.02 3.55
CA LYS A 13 -15.93 -5.61 3.93
C LYS A 13 -17.35 -5.18 4.33
N ASN A 14 -18.36 -5.70 3.63
CA ASN A 14 -19.76 -5.33 3.83
C ASN A 14 -20.53 -6.25 4.79
N ASP A 15 -19.90 -7.29 5.36
CA ASP A 15 -20.56 -8.22 6.27
C ASP A 15 -20.41 -7.73 7.73
N PRO A 16 -21.51 -7.30 8.39
CA PRO A 16 -21.46 -6.73 9.74
C PRO A 16 -21.08 -7.76 10.82
N ARG A 17 -21.02 -9.04 10.48
CA ARG A 17 -20.61 -10.11 11.41
C ARG A 17 -19.09 -10.24 11.51
N VAL A 18 -18.35 -9.87 10.47
CA VAL A 18 -16.88 -10.04 10.41
C VAL A 18 -16.15 -9.37 11.57
N PRO A 19 -16.48 -8.11 11.98
CA PRO A 19 -15.87 -7.49 13.16
C PRO A 19 -16.14 -8.20 14.49
N ARG A 20 -17.05 -9.17 14.53
CA ARG A 20 -17.48 -9.91 15.74
C ARG A 20 -17.09 -11.39 15.69
N PHE A 21 -16.37 -11.82 14.65
CA PHE A 21 -15.93 -13.20 14.55
C PHE A 21 -14.92 -13.51 15.65
N ASP A 22 -15.10 -14.68 16.28
CA ASP A 22 -14.08 -15.29 17.09
C ASP A 22 -12.97 -15.89 16.20
N GLU A 23 -11.96 -16.47 16.83
CA GLU A 23 -10.82 -17.06 16.12
C GLU A 23 -11.26 -18.14 15.12
N ALA A 24 -12.15 -19.06 15.55
CA ALA A 24 -12.64 -20.16 14.71
C ALA A 24 -13.45 -19.65 13.51
N SER A 25 -14.34 -18.68 13.72
CA SER A 25 -15.12 -18.07 12.64
C SER A 25 -14.24 -17.29 11.68
N THR A 26 -13.20 -16.61 12.19
CA THR A 26 -12.23 -15.88 11.36
C THR A 26 -11.43 -16.84 10.49
N LYS A 27 -10.91 -17.93 11.08
CA LYS A 27 -10.23 -19.02 10.36
C LYS A 27 -11.12 -19.56 9.24
N GLN A 28 -12.36 -19.93 9.56
CA GLN A 28 -13.27 -20.61 8.64
C GLN A 28 -13.86 -19.70 7.55
N ALA A 29 -14.31 -18.50 7.90
CA ALA A 29 -15.09 -17.63 7.02
C ALA A 29 -14.24 -16.59 6.28
N VAL A 30 -13.04 -16.29 6.78
CA VAL A 30 -12.16 -15.25 6.21
C VAL A 30 -10.89 -15.86 5.64
N ILE A 31 -10.12 -16.57 6.46
CA ILE A 31 -8.78 -17.02 6.09
C ILE A 31 -8.83 -18.15 5.06
N LEU A 32 -9.56 -19.23 5.32
CA LEU A 32 -9.62 -20.36 4.38
C LEU A 32 -10.15 -19.95 2.98
N PRO A 33 -11.27 -19.21 2.84
CA PRO A 33 -11.74 -18.77 1.53
C PRO A 33 -10.73 -17.87 0.81
N LEU A 34 -10.02 -17.02 1.55
CA LEU A 34 -8.98 -16.15 0.99
C LEU A 34 -7.79 -16.97 0.50
N LEU A 35 -7.30 -17.93 1.29
CA LEU A 35 -6.21 -18.83 0.90
C LEU A 35 -6.59 -19.67 -0.33
N GLN A 36 -7.80 -20.20 -0.38
CA GLN A 36 -8.30 -20.95 -1.54
C GLN A 36 -8.25 -20.10 -2.82
N LEU A 37 -8.71 -18.84 -2.75
CA LEU A 37 -8.65 -17.92 -3.90
C LEU A 37 -7.23 -17.47 -4.25
N LEU A 38 -6.28 -17.56 -3.31
CA LEU A 38 -4.86 -17.32 -3.53
C LEU A 38 -4.11 -18.53 -4.10
N GLY A 39 -4.84 -19.63 -4.39
CA GLY A 39 -4.34 -20.84 -5.03
C GLY A 39 -3.85 -21.91 -4.07
N TRP A 40 -4.00 -21.72 -2.76
CA TRP A 40 -3.66 -22.74 -1.76
C TRP A 40 -4.72 -23.84 -1.74
N ASP A 41 -4.30 -25.10 -1.62
CA ASP A 41 -5.19 -26.21 -1.33
C ASP A 41 -5.48 -26.30 0.16
N THR A 42 -6.63 -25.75 0.56
CA THR A 42 -7.08 -25.78 1.96
C THR A 42 -7.55 -27.16 2.44
N TYR A 43 -7.64 -28.15 1.55
CA TYR A 43 -7.95 -29.53 1.91
C TYR A 43 -6.68 -30.39 2.07
N ASP A 44 -5.55 -29.93 1.53
CA ASP A 44 -4.24 -30.54 1.78
C ASP A 44 -3.67 -30.03 3.11
N ILE A 45 -3.80 -30.85 4.16
CA ILE A 45 -3.24 -30.55 5.48
C ILE A 45 -1.72 -30.44 5.49
N ASP A 46 -1.02 -30.96 4.47
CA ASP A 46 0.41 -30.78 4.31
C ASP A 46 0.76 -29.40 3.74
N GLU A 47 -0.11 -28.83 2.91
CA GLU A 47 0.09 -27.52 2.30
C GLU A 47 -0.44 -26.38 3.18
N VAL A 48 -1.66 -26.51 3.73
CA VAL A 48 -2.27 -25.57 4.67
C VAL A 48 -2.49 -26.29 5.99
N THR A 49 -1.49 -26.25 6.86
CA THR A 49 -1.52 -27.01 8.11
C THR A 49 -2.14 -26.19 9.24
N PRO A 50 -3.34 -26.55 9.74
CA PRO A 50 -3.92 -25.89 10.90
C PRO A 50 -3.16 -26.27 12.17
N GLU A 51 -3.18 -25.39 13.18
CA GLU A 51 -2.66 -25.66 14.53
C GLU A 51 -1.21 -26.19 14.52
N PHE A 52 -0.38 -25.65 13.63
CA PHE A 52 0.96 -26.16 13.34
C PHE A 52 1.83 -26.05 14.60
N PRO A 53 2.40 -27.16 15.09
CA PRO A 53 3.21 -27.16 16.30
C PRO A 53 4.57 -26.49 16.04
N VAL A 54 5.00 -25.66 16.98
CA VAL A 54 6.30 -25.00 16.98
C VAL A 54 6.97 -25.24 18.32
N GLY A 55 8.10 -25.95 18.31
CA GLY A 55 8.76 -26.41 19.53
C GLY A 55 7.88 -27.36 20.34
N ASP A 56 8.06 -27.38 21.66
CA ASP A 56 7.42 -28.38 22.54
C ASP A 56 5.95 -28.06 22.85
N ASN A 57 5.59 -26.78 23.00
CA ASN A 57 4.26 -26.34 23.44
C ASN A 57 3.67 -25.17 22.61
N GLY A 58 4.37 -24.68 21.59
CA GLY A 58 3.91 -23.58 20.75
C GLY A 58 3.01 -24.08 19.61
N ARG A 59 2.05 -23.25 19.20
CA ARG A 59 1.26 -23.47 17.98
C ARG A 59 1.07 -22.15 17.26
N VAL A 60 0.88 -22.24 15.94
CA VAL A 60 0.40 -21.14 15.10
C VAL A 60 -0.87 -21.58 14.39
N ALA A 61 -1.79 -20.64 14.18
CA ALA A 61 -3.10 -20.94 13.59
C ALA A 61 -3.01 -21.66 12.24
N TYR A 62 -2.15 -21.19 11.34
CA TYR A 62 -1.82 -21.89 10.10
C TYR A 62 -0.33 -21.80 9.74
N ALA A 63 0.20 -22.91 9.23
CA ALA A 63 1.45 -22.92 8.47
C ALA A 63 1.17 -23.20 6.99
N LEU A 64 1.65 -22.32 6.11
CA LEU A 64 1.58 -22.51 4.67
C LEU A 64 2.90 -23.10 4.18
N ARG A 65 2.83 -24.31 3.61
CA ARG A 65 4.00 -25.16 3.35
C ARG A 65 4.01 -25.69 1.91
N PRO A 66 4.25 -24.82 0.91
CA PRO A 66 4.32 -25.27 -0.48
C PRO A 66 5.48 -26.26 -0.63
N GLY A 67 5.18 -27.50 -1.03
CA GLY A 67 6.18 -28.57 -1.10
C GLY A 67 6.74 -28.98 0.28
N ARG A 68 5.92 -28.89 1.34
CA ARG A 68 6.26 -29.25 2.74
C ARG A 68 7.34 -28.40 3.41
N SER A 69 7.82 -27.35 2.75
CA SER A 69 8.73 -26.35 3.34
C SER A 69 7.92 -25.26 4.02
N THR A 70 8.12 -25.04 5.32
CA THR A 70 7.43 -23.99 6.07
C THR A 70 7.85 -22.59 5.60
N MET A 71 6.96 -21.92 4.87
CA MET A 71 7.27 -20.61 4.26
C MET A 71 6.56 -19.46 4.96
N VAL A 72 5.30 -19.63 5.35
CA VAL A 72 4.47 -18.57 5.92
C VAL A 72 3.75 -19.06 7.16
N PHE A 73 3.80 -18.27 8.23
CA PHE A 73 2.94 -18.45 9.40
C PHE A 73 1.83 -17.41 9.44
N ILE A 74 0.63 -17.85 9.80
CA ILE A 74 -0.52 -16.98 10.06
C ILE A 74 -0.95 -17.20 11.50
N GLU A 75 -1.00 -16.12 12.27
CA GLU A 75 -1.59 -16.07 13.61
C GLU A 75 -2.89 -15.26 13.55
N VAL A 76 -3.91 -15.75 14.26
CA VAL A 76 -5.21 -15.09 14.34
C VAL A 76 -5.39 -14.54 15.75
N SER A 77 -5.73 -13.25 15.84
CA SER A 77 -6.07 -12.63 17.11
C SER A 77 -7.52 -12.11 17.04
N PRO A 78 -8.38 -12.45 18.01
CA PRO A 78 -9.74 -11.96 18.07
C PRO A 78 -9.85 -10.42 18.02
N PRO A 79 -10.95 -9.88 17.45
CA PRO A 79 -11.22 -8.45 17.49
C PRO A 79 -11.21 -7.91 18.93
N GLY A 80 -10.42 -6.87 19.18
CA GLY A 80 -10.34 -6.18 20.48
C GLY A 80 -9.24 -6.65 21.42
N GLU A 81 -8.46 -7.67 21.05
CA GLU A 81 -7.27 -8.09 21.83
C GLU A 81 -6.06 -7.18 21.56
N GLU A 82 -5.19 -7.01 22.57
CA GLU A 82 -3.91 -6.30 22.38
C GLU A 82 -2.96 -7.16 21.54
N LEU A 83 -2.58 -6.66 20.37
CA LEU A 83 -1.82 -7.42 19.38
C LEU A 83 -0.33 -7.56 19.69
N LYS A 84 0.19 -6.94 20.76
CA LYS A 84 1.62 -7.01 21.12
C LYS A 84 2.06 -8.43 21.50
N GLN A 85 1.30 -9.11 22.36
CA GLN A 85 1.67 -10.46 22.81
C GLN A 85 1.53 -11.50 21.69
N PRO A 86 0.42 -11.55 20.92
CA PRO A 86 0.31 -12.42 19.76
C PRO A 86 1.42 -12.18 18.74
N LEU A 87 1.79 -10.92 18.49
CA LEU A 87 2.88 -10.58 17.58
C LEU A 87 4.23 -11.13 18.06
N ALA A 88 4.59 -10.91 19.34
CA ALA A 88 5.85 -11.40 19.88
C ALA A 88 5.95 -12.93 19.72
N ARG A 89 4.88 -13.67 20.09
CA ARG A 89 4.82 -15.13 19.92
C ARG A 89 4.97 -15.55 18.47
N LEU A 90 4.25 -14.90 17.55
CA LEU A 90 4.33 -15.20 16.12
C LEU A 90 5.76 -15.02 15.59
N ILE A 91 6.44 -13.94 15.97
CA ILE A 91 7.82 -13.66 15.53
C ILE A 91 8.79 -14.71 16.09
N ASP A 92 8.66 -15.07 17.36
CA ASP A 92 9.50 -16.10 18.00
C ASP A 92 9.27 -17.47 17.36
N HIS A 93 8.01 -17.88 17.18
CA HIS A 93 7.66 -19.14 16.52
C HIS A 93 8.19 -19.18 15.09
N ALA A 94 8.00 -18.10 14.32
CA ALA A 94 8.50 -18.02 12.96
C ALA A 94 10.02 -18.08 12.90
N GLY A 95 10.72 -17.47 13.87
CA GLY A 95 12.17 -17.57 14.02
C GLY A 95 12.63 -19.01 14.28
N GLN A 96 12.00 -19.71 15.22
CA GLN A 96 12.32 -21.11 15.55
C GLN A 96 12.08 -22.07 14.38
N ALA A 97 10.98 -21.88 13.65
CA ALA A 97 10.62 -22.74 12.52
C ALA A 97 11.27 -22.34 11.18
N GLY A 98 12.00 -21.22 11.15
CA GLY A 98 12.62 -20.70 9.93
C GLY A 98 11.63 -20.17 8.87
N ALA A 99 10.40 -19.83 9.28
CA ALA A 99 9.38 -19.30 8.38
C ALA A 99 9.86 -17.95 7.80
N LYS A 100 9.68 -17.77 6.49
CA LYS A 100 10.19 -16.58 5.77
C LYS A 100 9.28 -15.37 5.91
N LEU A 101 7.99 -15.60 6.08
CA LEU A 101 6.96 -14.58 6.26
C LEU A 101 6.11 -14.93 7.48
N ALA A 102 5.69 -13.91 8.20
CA ALA A 102 4.76 -14.03 9.31
C ALA A 102 3.62 -13.04 9.13
N ILE A 103 2.40 -13.48 9.45
CA ILE A 103 1.18 -12.71 9.25
C ILE A 103 0.38 -12.75 10.53
N LEU A 104 0.02 -11.58 11.06
CA LEU A 104 -0.97 -11.44 12.13
C LEU A 104 -2.26 -10.92 11.51
N THR A 105 -3.42 -11.46 11.91
CA THR A 105 -4.70 -10.98 11.42
C THR A 105 -5.83 -11.11 12.44
N ASN A 106 -6.81 -10.21 12.35
CA ASN A 106 -8.11 -10.33 13.02
C ASN A 106 -9.26 -10.51 12.01
N GLY A 107 -8.95 -10.97 10.80
CA GLY A 107 -9.87 -11.08 9.68
C GLY A 107 -9.95 -9.82 8.82
N LEU A 108 -10.06 -8.63 9.41
CA LEU A 108 -10.16 -7.36 8.67
C LEU A 108 -8.79 -6.71 8.45
N GLY A 109 -7.99 -6.63 9.50
CA GLY A 109 -6.60 -6.17 9.46
C GLY A 109 -5.65 -7.33 9.27
N TRP A 110 -4.66 -7.14 8.40
CA TRP A 110 -3.61 -8.10 8.08
C TRP A 110 -2.27 -7.38 8.13
N TRP A 111 -1.40 -7.80 9.04
CA TRP A 111 -0.07 -7.22 9.23
C TRP A 111 0.98 -8.26 8.84
N PHE A 112 1.89 -7.85 7.96
CA PHE A 112 2.87 -8.75 7.36
C PHE A 112 4.29 -8.40 7.82
N TYR A 113 5.04 -9.43 8.22
CA TYR A 113 6.34 -9.31 8.85
C TYR A 113 7.40 -10.17 8.17
N LEU A 114 8.64 -9.71 8.24
CA LEU A 114 9.85 -10.46 7.93
C LEU A 114 10.47 -10.96 9.26
N PRO A 115 10.04 -12.11 9.80
CA PRO A 115 10.40 -12.54 11.16
C PRO A 115 11.90 -12.79 11.33
N LEU A 116 12.62 -13.12 10.26
CA LEU A 116 14.05 -13.42 10.27
C LEU A 116 14.96 -12.19 10.11
N ARG A 117 14.39 -11.00 9.84
CA ARG A 117 15.17 -9.75 9.78
C ARG A 117 15.46 -9.25 11.21
N ALA A 118 16.60 -8.58 11.37
CA ALA A 118 16.91 -7.86 12.59
C ALA A 118 15.87 -6.74 12.81
N ASP A 119 15.53 -6.49 14.08
CA ASP A 119 14.64 -5.40 14.42
C ASP A 119 15.42 -4.08 14.42
N HIS A 120 15.11 -3.20 13.47
CA HIS A 120 15.62 -1.84 13.42
C HIS A 120 14.48 -0.88 13.76
N GLU A 121 14.67 -0.10 14.82
CA GLU A 121 13.77 0.97 15.28
C GLU A 121 12.29 0.58 15.45
N GLY A 122 12.01 -0.72 15.66
CA GLY A 122 10.76 -1.19 16.27
C GLY A 122 9.72 -1.77 15.31
N SER A 123 10.07 -2.21 14.10
CA SER A 123 9.14 -3.03 13.34
C SER A 123 9.79 -3.87 12.25
N ARG A 124 9.61 -5.20 12.32
CA ARG A 124 9.84 -6.14 11.21
C ARG A 124 8.73 -6.14 10.17
N GLN A 125 7.76 -5.22 10.29
CA GLN A 125 6.60 -5.13 9.43
C GLN A 125 6.94 -4.49 8.08
N PHE A 126 6.51 -5.12 6.99
CA PHE A 126 6.72 -4.60 5.64
C PHE A 126 5.42 -4.16 4.96
N ALA A 127 4.26 -4.68 5.38
CA ALA A 127 2.96 -4.30 4.82
C ALA A 127 1.84 -4.38 5.85
N ALA A 128 0.76 -3.64 5.61
CA ALA A 128 -0.53 -3.81 6.24
C ALA A 128 -1.63 -3.76 5.17
N ILE A 129 -2.61 -4.65 5.28
CA ILE A 129 -3.82 -4.61 4.46
C ILE A 129 -5.00 -4.51 5.42
N ASN A 130 -5.79 -3.46 5.30
CA ASN A 130 -7.04 -3.32 6.04
C ASN A 130 -8.21 -3.45 5.07
N ILE A 131 -8.92 -4.58 5.12
CA ILE A 131 -10.08 -4.87 4.27
C ILE A 131 -11.21 -3.85 4.48
N ALA A 132 -11.35 -3.31 5.69
CA ALA A 132 -12.39 -2.32 5.99
C ALA A 132 -12.07 -0.95 5.38
N GLN A 133 -10.79 -0.56 5.33
CA GLN A 133 -10.37 0.78 4.89
C GLN A 133 -9.97 0.84 3.41
N HIS A 134 -9.30 -0.19 2.88
CA HIS A 134 -8.85 -0.21 1.50
C HIS A 134 -10.01 -0.52 0.53
N ASP A 135 -9.86 -0.14 -0.74
CA ASP A 135 -10.73 -0.65 -1.79
C ASP A 135 -10.43 -2.13 -2.08
N ALA A 136 -11.47 -2.87 -2.44
CA ALA A 136 -11.36 -4.30 -2.64
C ALA A 136 -10.38 -4.71 -3.76
N PRO A 137 -10.31 -3.99 -4.91
CA PRO A 137 -9.29 -4.27 -5.93
C PRO A 137 -7.85 -4.11 -5.44
N GLN A 138 -7.52 -3.02 -4.74
CA GLN A 138 -6.18 -2.79 -4.19
C GLN A 138 -5.81 -3.83 -3.14
N ALA A 139 -6.72 -4.12 -2.20
CA ALA A 139 -6.50 -5.16 -1.20
C ALA A 139 -6.28 -6.54 -1.85
N ALA A 140 -7.09 -6.90 -2.86
CA ALA A 140 -6.93 -8.15 -3.60
C ALA A 140 -5.57 -8.24 -4.29
N SER A 141 -5.16 -7.17 -4.97
CA SER A 141 -3.84 -7.09 -5.60
C SER A 141 -2.73 -7.23 -4.56
N ALA A 142 -2.83 -6.55 -3.42
CA ALA A 142 -1.85 -6.64 -2.35
C ALA A 142 -1.71 -8.08 -1.82
N PHE A 143 -2.82 -8.78 -1.55
CA PHE A 143 -2.80 -10.19 -1.14
C PHE A 143 -2.16 -11.10 -2.18
N LEU A 144 -2.55 -10.99 -3.46
CA LEU A 144 -1.96 -11.80 -4.53
C LEU A 144 -0.44 -11.65 -4.62
N ASN A 145 0.02 -10.43 -4.42
CA ASN A 145 1.40 -10.06 -4.55
C ASN A 145 2.32 -10.60 -3.45
N VAL A 146 1.78 -10.84 -2.25
CA VAL A 146 2.57 -11.23 -1.07
C VAL A 146 2.20 -12.61 -0.50
N LEU A 147 1.05 -13.18 -0.87
CA LEU A 147 0.52 -14.40 -0.26
C LEU A 147 0.02 -15.47 -1.25
N SER A 148 -0.05 -15.20 -2.55
CA SER A 148 -0.41 -16.27 -3.51
C SER A 148 0.61 -17.40 -3.52
N ILE A 149 0.14 -18.63 -3.72
CA ILE A 149 1.01 -19.81 -3.66
C ILE A 149 2.15 -19.74 -4.67
N ASP A 150 1.89 -19.25 -5.89
CA ASP A 150 2.90 -19.12 -6.94
C ASP A 150 4.03 -18.17 -6.53
N ARG A 151 3.68 -17.06 -5.86
CA ARG A 151 4.64 -16.05 -5.39
C ARG A 151 5.42 -16.54 -4.18
N VAL A 152 4.79 -17.28 -3.28
CA VAL A 152 5.48 -17.88 -2.13
C VAL A 152 6.42 -18.99 -2.60
N ARG A 153 5.97 -19.87 -3.49
CA ARG A 153 6.74 -21.01 -4.03
C ARG A 153 7.96 -20.57 -4.85
N SER A 154 7.84 -19.49 -5.63
CA SER A 154 8.95 -18.92 -6.42
C SER A 154 9.91 -18.04 -5.62
N GLY A 155 9.58 -17.72 -4.36
CA GLY A 155 10.33 -16.76 -3.54
C GLY A 155 10.11 -15.28 -3.91
N ASP A 156 9.25 -14.98 -4.88
CA ASP A 156 8.87 -13.61 -5.25
C ASP A 156 8.27 -12.85 -4.08
N ALA A 157 7.42 -13.52 -3.28
CA ALA A 157 6.75 -12.93 -2.12
C ALA A 157 7.76 -12.40 -1.09
N VAL A 158 8.82 -13.16 -0.82
CA VAL A 158 9.90 -12.77 0.10
C VAL A 158 10.71 -11.61 -0.47
N ARG A 159 11.15 -11.70 -1.73
CA ARG A 159 11.90 -10.59 -2.37
C ARG A 159 11.10 -9.29 -2.37
N ARG A 160 9.79 -9.38 -2.61
CA ARG A 160 8.90 -8.22 -2.57
C ARG A 160 8.70 -7.68 -1.15
N ALA A 161 8.57 -8.56 -0.16
CA ALA A 161 8.50 -8.17 1.24
C ALA A 161 9.75 -7.38 1.65
N GLU A 162 10.94 -7.82 1.23
CA GLU A 162 12.20 -7.12 1.48
C GLU A 162 12.25 -5.73 0.83
N LEU A 163 11.83 -5.62 -0.44
CA LEU A 163 11.75 -4.32 -1.12
C LEU A 163 10.78 -3.36 -0.43
N LEU A 164 9.61 -3.84 -0.01
CA LEU A 164 8.62 -3.03 0.70
C LEU A 164 9.14 -2.61 2.08
N TYR A 165 9.82 -3.51 2.78
CA TYR A 165 10.47 -3.21 4.05
C TYR A 165 11.51 -2.10 3.90
N GLU A 166 12.42 -2.22 2.94
CA GLU A 166 13.48 -1.23 2.70
C GLU A 166 12.91 0.12 2.27
N ALA A 167 11.88 0.13 1.40
CA ALA A 167 11.20 1.36 1.02
C ALA A 167 10.53 2.05 2.22
N ARG A 168 9.90 1.28 3.11
CA ARG A 168 9.28 1.78 4.34
C ARG A 168 10.31 2.33 5.32
N GLN A 169 11.39 1.58 5.57
CA GLN A 169 12.48 2.01 6.45
C GLN A 169 13.13 3.29 5.94
N LYS A 170 13.39 3.38 4.62
CA LYS A 170 13.90 4.60 4.00
C LYS A 170 12.96 5.79 4.20
N LYS A 171 11.65 5.61 3.97
CA LYS A 171 10.65 6.67 4.18
C LYS A 171 10.63 7.12 5.63
N HIS A 172 10.66 6.19 6.58
CA HIS A 172 10.67 6.48 8.01
C HIS A 172 11.93 7.25 8.43
N PHE A 173 13.09 6.77 8.03
CA PHE A 173 14.37 7.40 8.32
C PHE A 173 14.43 8.83 7.74
N LEU A 174 14.02 9.00 6.48
CA LEU A 174 13.99 10.32 5.84
C LEU A 174 13.02 11.29 6.53
N ALA A 175 11.88 10.82 7.03
CA ALA A 175 10.93 11.66 7.76
C ALA A 175 11.53 12.27 9.04
N HIS A 176 12.50 11.59 9.67
CA HIS A 176 13.19 12.08 10.86
C HIS A 176 14.44 12.90 10.54
N ILE A 177 15.18 12.52 9.50
CA ILE A 177 16.44 13.16 9.15
C ILE A 177 16.26 14.44 8.33
N LEU A 178 15.23 14.53 7.47
CA LEU A 178 15.01 15.72 6.65
C LEU A 178 14.75 16.99 7.49
N PRO A 179 13.88 16.98 8.53
CA PRO A 179 13.71 18.14 9.40
C PRO A 179 15.01 18.55 10.10
N GLN A 180 15.81 17.58 10.54
CA GLN A 180 17.10 17.85 11.18
C GLN A 180 18.11 18.47 10.20
N ALA A 181 18.18 17.94 8.98
CA ALA A 181 19.04 18.48 7.92
C ALA A 181 18.64 19.91 7.57
N TRP A 182 17.33 20.19 7.45
CA TRP A 182 16.79 21.53 7.23
C TRP A 182 17.15 22.49 8.37
N ASN A 183 16.85 22.12 9.62
CA ASN A 183 17.16 22.96 10.78
C ASN A 183 18.65 23.28 10.85
N ARG A 184 19.51 22.30 10.58
CA ARG A 184 20.96 22.51 10.53
C ARG A 184 21.39 23.47 9.42
N MET A 185 20.73 23.45 8.26
CA MET A 185 21.01 24.40 7.17
C MET A 185 20.61 25.84 7.55
N ILE A 186 19.55 26.02 8.32
CA ILE A 186 19.05 27.35 8.71
C ILE A 186 19.79 27.93 9.92
N SER A 187 20.10 27.12 10.95
CA SER A 187 20.80 27.55 12.17
C SER A 187 22.28 27.90 11.96
N GLY A 188 22.85 27.50 10.81
CA GLY A 188 24.20 27.85 10.41
C GLY A 188 24.27 27.94 8.89
N PRO A 189 23.76 29.03 8.28
CA PRO A 189 23.61 29.12 6.84
C PRO A 189 24.97 29.02 6.17
N SER A 190 25.15 27.92 5.42
CA SER A 190 26.32 27.70 4.58
C SER A 190 26.45 28.81 3.53
N GLU A 191 27.68 29.06 3.05
CA GLU A 191 27.91 30.04 1.97
C GLU A 191 26.97 29.81 0.77
N LEU A 192 26.69 28.55 0.42
CA LEU A 192 25.78 28.21 -0.67
C LEU A 192 24.35 28.73 -0.47
N LEU A 193 23.82 28.68 0.76
CA LEU A 193 22.48 29.19 1.05
C LEU A 193 22.47 30.72 1.01
N VAL A 194 23.53 31.36 1.50
CA VAL A 194 23.69 32.82 1.47
C VAL A 194 23.79 33.31 0.03
N ASP A 195 24.61 32.66 -0.79
CA ASP A 195 24.77 32.96 -2.21
C ASP A 195 23.46 32.77 -2.98
N LEU A 196 22.72 31.69 -2.69
CA LEU A 196 21.43 31.44 -3.33
C LEU A 196 20.42 32.54 -3.02
N VAL A 197 20.33 32.97 -1.75
CA VAL A 197 19.43 34.08 -1.36
C VAL A 197 19.90 35.39 -1.99
N ALA A 198 21.21 35.69 -1.97
CA ALA A 198 21.76 36.91 -2.56
C ALA A 198 21.48 36.99 -4.08
N ALA A 199 21.73 35.90 -4.81
CA ALA A 199 21.47 35.82 -6.25
C ALA A 199 19.97 35.91 -6.56
N THR A 200 19.11 35.32 -5.73
CA THR A 200 17.65 35.42 -5.88
C THR A 200 17.17 36.86 -5.64
N THR A 201 17.71 37.54 -4.63
CA THR A 201 17.43 38.96 -4.37
C THR A 201 17.86 39.84 -5.55
N GLU A 202 19.08 39.63 -6.06
CA GLU A 202 19.59 40.33 -7.24
C GLU A 202 18.69 40.14 -8.46
N ASN A 203 18.21 38.91 -8.71
CA ASN A 203 17.28 38.63 -9.80
C ASN A 203 15.91 39.31 -9.64
N LEU A 204 15.45 39.52 -8.40
CA LEU A 204 14.14 40.11 -8.12
C LEU A 204 14.13 41.64 -8.19
N CYS A 205 15.20 42.30 -7.74
CA CYS A 205 15.24 43.76 -7.66
C CYS A 205 16.36 44.42 -8.46
N GLY A 206 17.27 43.66 -9.06
CA GLY A 206 18.44 44.16 -9.78
C GLY A 206 19.60 44.61 -8.89
N PHE A 207 19.48 44.44 -7.57
CA PHE A 207 20.51 44.83 -6.60
C PHE A 207 21.04 43.63 -5.83
N LYS A 208 22.36 43.44 -5.85
CA LYS A 208 23.01 42.39 -5.08
C LYS A 208 23.16 42.82 -3.61
N PRO A 209 22.52 42.11 -2.66
CA PRO A 209 22.66 42.43 -1.24
C PRO A 209 24.06 42.03 -0.74
N GLU A 210 24.51 42.67 0.34
CA GLU A 210 25.75 42.25 1.00
C GLU A 210 25.56 40.92 1.73
N VAL A 211 26.62 40.10 1.77
CA VAL A 211 26.62 38.80 2.48
C VAL A 211 26.18 38.95 3.94
N ALA A 212 26.61 40.04 4.60
CA ALA A 212 26.24 40.32 5.99
C ALA A 212 24.73 40.60 6.16
N GLU A 213 24.10 41.27 5.19
CA GLU A 213 22.66 41.56 5.22
C GLU A 213 21.83 40.28 5.09
N VAL A 214 22.23 39.40 4.17
CA VAL A 214 21.59 38.10 3.96
C VAL A 214 21.75 37.21 5.21
N ARG A 215 22.94 37.16 5.81
CA ARG A 215 23.18 36.41 7.05
C ARG A 215 22.33 36.94 8.20
N ARG A 216 22.26 38.26 8.37
CA ARG A 216 21.43 38.90 9.40
C ARG A 216 19.94 38.60 9.17
N PHE A 217 19.48 38.61 7.92
CA PHE A 217 18.10 38.26 7.57
C PHE A 217 17.77 36.82 7.94
N LEU A 218 18.63 35.85 7.57
CA LEU A 218 18.42 34.42 7.86
C LEU A 218 18.43 34.14 9.37
N SER A 219 19.41 34.66 10.10
CA SER A 219 19.48 34.48 11.56
C SER A 219 18.33 35.18 12.30
N GLY A 220 17.88 36.34 11.81
CA GLY A 220 16.75 37.06 12.40
C GLY A 220 15.39 36.34 12.28
N HIS A 221 15.29 35.35 11.38
CA HIS A 221 14.07 34.59 11.10
C HIS A 221 14.22 33.09 11.40
N GLU A 222 15.30 32.66 12.05
CA GLU A 222 15.61 31.25 12.32
C GLU A 222 14.46 30.51 13.03
N ALA A 223 13.87 31.12 14.05
CA ALA A 223 12.73 30.54 14.78
C ALA A 223 11.47 30.36 13.91
N SER A 224 11.33 31.15 12.84
CA SER A 224 10.21 31.06 11.89
C SER A 224 10.46 30.02 10.78
N PHE A 225 11.72 29.65 10.56
CA PHE A 225 12.13 28.73 9.49
C PHE A 225 12.42 27.31 9.98
N THR A 226 12.66 27.11 11.27
CA THR A 226 12.95 25.77 11.82
C THR A 226 11.68 24.92 11.95
N LEU A 227 11.82 23.63 11.64
CA LEU A 227 10.77 22.64 11.73
C LEU A 227 10.78 21.95 13.11
N PRO A 228 9.62 21.58 13.67
CA PRO A 228 9.56 20.74 14.86
C PRO A 228 10.22 19.37 14.59
N ILE A 229 11.00 18.87 15.55
CA ILE A 229 11.78 17.62 15.43
C ILE A 229 10.90 16.37 15.69
N GLY A 230 9.60 16.55 15.97
CA GLY A 230 8.66 15.44 16.11
C GLY A 230 8.34 14.80 14.75
N GLY A 231 8.97 13.67 14.45
CA GLY A 231 8.65 12.88 13.26
C GLY A 231 7.28 12.19 13.38
N PRO A 232 6.70 11.70 12.27
CA PRO A 232 5.53 10.85 12.33
C PRO A 232 5.89 9.61 13.14
N GLU A 233 5.21 9.44 14.28
CA GLU A 233 5.30 8.23 15.09
C GLU A 233 5.09 7.03 14.18
N MET A 234 5.99 6.05 14.26
CA MET A 234 5.83 4.79 13.54
C MET A 234 4.39 4.31 13.77
N PRO A 235 3.66 3.83 12.74
CA PRO A 235 2.32 3.31 12.95
C PRO A 235 2.37 2.35 14.12
N ALA A 236 1.78 2.76 15.24
CA ALA A 236 1.91 2.05 16.48
C ALA A 236 1.49 0.59 16.23
N PRO A 237 2.09 -0.39 16.93
CA PRO A 237 1.51 -1.72 16.98
C PRO A 237 0.02 -1.54 17.28
N PRO A 238 -0.85 -2.21 16.52
CA PRO A 238 -2.25 -1.81 16.37
C PRO A 238 -2.91 -1.61 17.74
N VAL A 239 -3.22 -0.35 18.03
CA VAL A 239 -4.08 0.02 19.15
C VAL A 239 -5.51 -0.27 18.69
N THR A 240 -6.24 -0.96 19.55
CA THR A 240 -7.61 -1.42 19.36
C THR A 240 -8.47 -0.43 18.58
N ALA A 241 -8.96 -0.86 17.41
CA ALA A 241 -10.15 -0.25 16.83
C ALA A 241 -11.33 -0.63 17.72
N SER A 242 -11.59 0.19 18.75
CA SER A 242 -12.78 0.05 19.60
C SER A 242 -14.02 0.26 18.72
N ALA A 243 -14.75 -0.81 18.43
CA ALA A 243 -16.13 -0.68 18.01
C ALA A 243 -16.93 0.02 19.12
N PRO A 244 -17.93 0.86 18.79
CA PRO A 244 -18.75 1.53 19.80
C PRO A 244 -19.52 0.50 20.63
N LYS A 245 -19.41 0.61 21.96
CA LYS A 245 -20.18 -0.23 22.91
C LYS A 245 -21.68 -0.05 22.64
N PRO A 246 -22.47 -1.12 22.45
CA PRO A 246 -23.91 -0.99 22.52
C PRO A 246 -24.30 -0.76 23.98
N SER A 247 -24.98 0.36 24.23
CA SER A 247 -25.62 0.69 25.49
C SER A 247 -26.62 -0.42 25.86
N VAL A 248 -26.41 -1.03 27.01
CA VAL A 248 -27.38 -1.95 27.62
C VAL A 248 -28.60 -1.13 28.03
N THR A 249 -29.78 -1.52 27.57
CA THR A 249 -31.03 -1.19 28.28
C THR A 249 -31.92 -2.43 28.31
N GLU A 250 -32.22 -2.86 29.53
CA GLU A 250 -33.04 -4.01 29.86
C GLU A 250 -34.52 -3.86 29.45
N LYS A 251 -35.12 -5.02 29.15
CA LYS A 251 -36.54 -5.41 29.30
C LYS A 251 -37.57 -4.76 28.36
N SER A 252 -38.12 -5.58 27.45
CA SER A 252 -39.50 -6.08 27.61
C SER A 252 -39.83 -7.25 26.67
N ARG A 253 -40.65 -8.14 27.20
CA ARG A 253 -41.12 -9.43 26.69
C ARG A 253 -42.44 -9.24 25.95
N VAL A 254 -42.57 -9.59 24.65
CA VAL A 254 -43.88 -9.91 24.03
C VAL A 254 -43.75 -10.95 22.89
N VAL A 255 -44.42 -12.07 23.12
CA VAL A 255 -45.22 -12.99 22.28
C VAL A 255 -45.14 -12.90 20.73
N LEU A 256 -44.98 -14.08 20.11
CA LEU A 256 -45.11 -14.41 18.68
C LEU A 256 -46.58 -14.41 18.20
N GLN A 257 -46.86 -13.82 17.02
CA GLN A 257 -47.65 -14.38 15.87
C GLN A 257 -48.00 -13.29 14.80
N PRO A 258 -48.49 -13.61 13.57
CA PRO A 258 -47.66 -13.64 12.36
C PRO A 258 -48.08 -12.63 11.25
N ALA A 259 -47.28 -12.66 10.17
CA ALA A 259 -47.30 -11.93 8.90
C ALA A 259 -48.62 -11.30 8.39
N ARG A 260 -48.51 -10.03 7.94
CA ARG A 260 -49.25 -9.45 6.80
C ARG A 260 -48.45 -8.36 6.09
N ASP A 261 -48.64 -8.31 4.78
CA ASP A 261 -48.05 -7.41 3.78
C ASP A 261 -48.41 -5.93 3.98
N ILE A 262 -47.47 -5.03 3.73
CA ILE A 262 -47.72 -3.63 3.33
C ILE A 262 -46.61 -3.15 2.37
N GLU A 263 -47.00 -2.68 1.20
CA GLU A 263 -46.17 -1.96 0.22
C GLU A 263 -45.83 -0.52 0.66
N LYS A 264 -44.64 -0.06 0.21
CA LYS A 264 -44.21 1.31 -0.17
C LYS A 264 -44.68 2.52 0.66
N ASP A 265 -43.71 3.23 1.27
CA ASP A 265 -43.14 4.48 0.72
C ASP A 265 -42.09 5.10 1.69
N ARG A 266 -40.97 5.60 1.12
CA ARG A 266 -40.19 6.83 1.46
C ARG A 266 -39.57 6.98 2.88
N ASP A 267 -38.36 7.48 3.16
CA ASP A 267 -37.28 8.20 2.44
C ASP A 267 -35.97 8.16 3.28
N ASN A 268 -34.83 8.40 2.61
CA ASN A 268 -33.53 8.97 3.07
C ASN A 268 -32.62 8.20 4.08
N ALA A 269 -31.28 8.19 3.97
CA ALA A 269 -30.34 9.03 3.25
C ALA A 269 -29.03 8.26 2.90
N GLY A 270 -28.52 8.43 1.68
CA GLY A 270 -27.19 8.02 1.26
C GLY A 270 -26.20 9.20 1.32
N GLU A 271 -24.95 8.92 1.66
CA GLU A 271 -23.85 9.87 1.43
C GLU A 271 -23.41 9.77 -0.04
N GLU A 272 -23.95 10.65 -0.86
CA GLU A 272 -23.49 10.93 -2.21
C GLU A 272 -22.13 11.63 -2.16
N THR A 273 -21.11 11.02 -2.78
CA THR A 273 -19.87 11.71 -3.15
C THR A 273 -20.18 12.51 -4.41
N GLN A 274 -19.99 13.83 -4.34
CA GLN A 274 -20.45 14.76 -5.37
C GLN A 274 -19.87 14.46 -6.76
N ASP A 275 -20.79 14.15 -7.69
CA ASP A 275 -20.57 14.03 -9.12
C ASP A 275 -20.22 15.39 -9.73
N VAL A 276 -19.08 15.46 -10.41
CA VAL A 276 -18.84 16.47 -11.43
C VAL A 276 -18.91 15.75 -12.78
N ALA A 277 -19.93 16.08 -13.57
CA ALA A 277 -20.10 15.65 -14.96
C ALA A 277 -19.91 14.14 -15.22
N GLY A 278 -20.53 13.26 -14.43
CA GLY A 278 -20.61 11.82 -14.72
C GLY A 278 -19.28 11.05 -14.69
N TYR A 279 -18.20 11.66 -14.20
CA TYR A 279 -16.91 11.00 -13.99
C TYR A 279 -16.56 11.00 -12.50
N SER A 280 -16.34 9.81 -11.94
CA SER A 280 -15.82 9.68 -10.59
C SER A 280 -14.31 9.99 -10.55
N VAL A 281 -13.77 10.20 -9.34
CA VAL A 281 -12.33 10.30 -9.09
C VAL A 281 -11.55 9.12 -9.70
N ILE A 282 -12.15 7.93 -9.70
CA ILE A 282 -11.56 6.71 -10.26
C ILE A 282 -11.45 6.82 -11.78
N ASP A 283 -12.49 7.32 -12.44
CA ASP A 283 -12.52 7.44 -13.89
C ASP A 283 -11.49 8.46 -14.37
N TRP A 284 -11.37 9.59 -13.67
CA TRP A 284 -10.31 10.58 -13.94
C TRP A 284 -8.91 10.01 -13.72
N ALA A 285 -8.69 9.28 -12.63
CA ALA A 285 -7.41 8.65 -12.35
C ALA A 285 -7.02 7.63 -13.43
N HIS A 286 -7.98 6.82 -13.89
CA HIS A 286 -7.77 5.87 -14.99
C HIS A 286 -7.49 6.58 -16.31
N LYS A 287 -8.24 7.64 -16.63
CA LYS A 287 -8.06 8.43 -17.85
C LYS A 287 -6.69 9.10 -17.88
N LEU A 288 -6.25 9.65 -16.75
CA LEU A 288 -4.94 10.26 -16.60
C LEU A 288 -3.81 9.23 -16.70
N ALA A 289 -3.90 8.12 -15.95
CA ALA A 289 -2.87 7.07 -15.93
C ALA A 289 -2.67 6.38 -17.28
N ASN A 290 -3.72 6.21 -18.09
CA ASN A 290 -3.63 5.61 -19.41
C ASN A 290 -3.21 6.61 -20.51
N HIS A 291 -3.07 7.89 -20.17
CA HIS A 291 -2.69 8.89 -21.15
C HIS A 291 -1.23 8.67 -21.63
N PRO A 292 -0.93 8.70 -22.93
CA PRO A 292 0.42 8.42 -23.46
C PRO A 292 1.54 9.30 -22.88
N ARG A 293 1.20 10.54 -22.49
CA ARG A 293 2.16 11.49 -21.91
C ARG A 293 2.38 11.32 -20.42
N TYR A 294 1.55 10.55 -19.72
CA TYR A 294 1.64 10.40 -18.26
C TYR A 294 2.98 9.78 -17.83
N GLY A 295 3.49 8.81 -18.59
CA GLY A 295 4.78 8.18 -18.32
C GLY A 295 6.01 9.07 -18.51
N VAL A 296 5.84 10.29 -19.01
CA VAL A 296 6.89 11.27 -19.27
C VAL A 296 6.85 12.44 -18.27
N CYS A 297 5.80 12.53 -17.44
CA CYS A 297 5.71 13.51 -16.35
C CYS A 297 6.85 13.28 -15.35
N GLN A 298 7.57 14.35 -14.99
CA GLN A 298 8.70 14.29 -14.07
C GLN A 298 8.26 14.44 -12.61
N ASP A 299 7.18 15.16 -12.37
CA ASP A 299 6.68 15.49 -11.04
C ASP A 299 5.14 15.62 -11.02
N SER A 300 4.62 16.05 -9.86
CA SER A 300 3.20 16.27 -9.64
C SER A 300 2.65 17.43 -10.46
N ASP A 301 3.46 18.43 -10.79
CA ASP A 301 3.02 19.63 -11.50
C ASP A 301 2.78 19.31 -12.98
N ASP A 302 3.67 18.52 -13.59
CA ASP A 302 3.49 17.96 -14.94
C ASP A 302 2.20 17.13 -15.05
N ALA A 303 1.93 16.30 -14.03
CA ALA A 303 0.73 15.46 -13.99
C ALA A 303 -0.55 16.30 -13.77
N THR A 304 -0.45 17.37 -12.98
CA THR A 304 -1.53 18.34 -12.76
C THR A 304 -1.87 19.09 -14.04
N ALA A 305 -0.86 19.59 -14.76
CA ALA A 305 -1.04 20.27 -16.04
C ALA A 305 -1.68 19.35 -17.10
N LEU A 306 -1.30 18.07 -17.09
CA LEU A 306 -1.90 17.06 -17.96
C LEU A 306 -3.37 16.81 -17.60
N LEU A 307 -3.70 16.72 -16.30
CA LEU A 307 -5.08 16.58 -15.84
C LEU A 307 -5.92 17.81 -16.18
N ALA A 308 -5.38 19.02 -16.01
CA ALA A 308 -6.04 20.26 -16.41
C ALA A 308 -6.35 20.29 -17.91
N THR A 309 -5.42 19.81 -18.74
CA THR A 309 -5.63 19.69 -20.18
C THR A 309 -6.74 18.68 -20.52
N LEU A 310 -6.86 17.58 -19.75
CA LEU A 310 -7.87 16.54 -19.96
C LEU A 310 -9.27 16.92 -19.43
N ALA A 311 -9.33 17.73 -18.37
CA ALA A 311 -10.55 18.14 -17.69
C ALA A 311 -11.13 19.46 -18.21
N GLY A 312 -10.31 20.33 -18.81
CA GLY A 312 -10.76 21.59 -19.37
C GLY A 312 -11.52 22.44 -18.35
N GLN A 313 -12.77 22.80 -18.66
CA GLN A 313 -13.62 23.63 -17.79
C GLN A 313 -14.07 22.94 -16.50
N GLU A 314 -13.90 21.62 -16.40
CA GLU A 314 -14.29 20.84 -15.21
C GLU A 314 -13.17 20.77 -14.17
N PHE A 315 -11.95 21.19 -14.51
CA PHE A 315 -10.76 21.01 -13.68
C PHE A 315 -10.89 21.63 -12.29
N ASP A 316 -11.44 22.84 -12.19
CA ASP A 316 -11.57 23.58 -10.91
C ASP A 316 -12.49 22.89 -9.90
N ARG A 317 -13.26 21.89 -10.32
CA ARG A 317 -14.19 21.14 -9.47
C ARG A 317 -13.67 19.76 -9.07
N LEU A 318 -12.52 19.35 -9.61
CA LEU A 318 -11.97 18.02 -9.38
C LEU A 318 -11.15 17.96 -8.08
N PRO A 319 -11.20 16.85 -7.33
CA PRO A 319 -10.25 16.59 -6.25
C PRO A 319 -8.91 16.17 -6.84
N VAL A 320 -8.10 17.16 -7.25
CA VAL A 320 -6.86 16.97 -8.01
C VAL A 320 -5.89 16.02 -7.30
N ASP A 321 -5.62 16.23 -6.01
CA ASP A 321 -4.66 15.42 -5.26
C ASP A 321 -5.04 13.93 -5.22
N ASP A 322 -6.32 13.63 -4.97
CA ASP A 322 -6.85 12.26 -4.95
C ASP A 322 -6.74 11.58 -6.33
N ILE A 323 -6.98 12.33 -7.40
CA ILE A 323 -6.87 11.85 -8.78
C ILE A 323 -5.40 11.55 -9.12
N LEU A 324 -4.47 12.44 -8.75
CA LEU A 324 -3.05 12.28 -9.03
C LEU A 324 -2.45 11.09 -8.29
N GLU A 325 -2.76 10.95 -6.99
CA GLU A 325 -2.30 9.81 -6.19
C GLU A 325 -2.80 8.48 -6.79
N ARG A 326 -4.10 8.41 -7.11
CA ARG A 326 -4.69 7.22 -7.73
C ARG A 326 -4.14 6.95 -9.13
N ALA A 327 -3.94 7.97 -9.96
CA ALA A 327 -3.37 7.83 -11.29
C ALA A 327 -1.95 7.26 -11.24
N GLY A 328 -1.14 7.70 -10.26
CA GLY A 328 0.20 7.15 -10.03
C GLY A 328 0.14 5.66 -9.74
N ASN A 329 -0.72 5.26 -8.81
CA ASN A 329 -0.92 3.85 -8.46
C ASN A 329 -1.38 3.02 -9.66
N VAL A 330 -2.36 3.51 -10.43
CA VAL A 330 -2.87 2.81 -11.64
C VAL A 330 -1.77 2.68 -12.69
N TYR A 331 -0.98 3.73 -12.93
CA TYR A 331 0.08 3.71 -13.91
C TYR A 331 1.18 2.72 -13.54
N PHE A 332 1.71 2.78 -12.33
CA PHE A 332 2.82 1.92 -11.90
C PHE A 332 2.40 0.45 -11.70
N LEU A 333 1.18 0.20 -11.22
CA LEU A 333 0.71 -1.17 -10.94
C LEU A 333 0.12 -1.88 -12.16
N SER A 334 -0.50 -1.13 -13.08
CA SER A 334 -1.28 -1.74 -14.17
C SER A 334 -0.80 -1.34 -15.56
N VAL A 335 -0.58 -0.05 -15.82
CA VAL A 335 -0.30 0.45 -17.18
C VAL A 335 1.14 0.18 -17.59
N LYS A 336 2.11 0.61 -16.78
CA LYS A 336 3.54 0.48 -17.05
C LYS A 336 3.99 -0.97 -17.21
N PRO A 337 3.62 -1.92 -16.33
CA PRO A 337 4.01 -3.33 -16.52
C PRO A 337 3.46 -3.94 -17.81
N LYS A 338 2.21 -3.62 -18.18
CA LYS A 338 1.61 -4.08 -19.44
C LYS A 338 2.33 -3.50 -20.66
N GLN A 339 2.67 -2.21 -20.62
CA GLN A 339 3.45 -1.56 -21.69
C GLN A 339 4.84 -2.17 -21.83
N GLU A 340 5.53 -2.43 -20.71
CA GLU A 340 6.85 -3.06 -20.72
C GLU A 340 6.79 -4.49 -21.27
N GLN A 341 5.77 -5.28 -20.89
CA GLN A 341 5.58 -6.63 -21.40
C GLN A 341 5.27 -6.64 -22.92
N GLN A 342 4.44 -5.70 -23.39
CA GLN A 342 4.16 -5.55 -24.83
C GLN A 342 5.43 -5.16 -25.61
N GLN A 343 6.21 -4.21 -25.10
CA GLN A 343 7.48 -3.81 -25.71
C GLN A 343 8.49 -4.96 -25.73
N GLN A 344 8.55 -5.77 -24.66
CA GLN A 344 9.43 -6.94 -24.59
C GLN A 344 9.02 -8.00 -25.63
N LEU A 345 7.74 -8.30 -25.76
CA LEU A 345 7.20 -9.25 -26.73
C LEU A 345 7.47 -8.79 -28.16
N GLU A 346 7.26 -7.51 -28.46
CA GLU A 346 7.50 -6.94 -29.78
C GLU A 346 9.00 -6.90 -30.11
N ALA A 347 9.86 -6.54 -29.15
CA ALA A 347 11.32 -6.60 -29.30
C ALA A 347 11.78 -8.02 -29.64
N HIS A 348 11.28 -9.04 -28.93
CA HIS A 348 11.59 -10.44 -29.22
C HIS A 348 11.07 -10.89 -30.59
N LYS A 349 9.88 -10.45 -30.99
CA LYS A 349 9.31 -10.75 -32.32
C LYS A 349 10.13 -10.14 -33.45
N LEU A 350 10.59 -8.90 -33.29
CA LEU A 350 11.45 -8.22 -34.27
C LEU A 350 12.84 -8.88 -34.33
N HIS A 351 13.38 -9.29 -33.17
CA HIS A 351 14.66 -9.99 -33.11
C HIS A 351 14.60 -11.36 -33.79
N LYS A 352 13.53 -12.15 -33.56
CA LYS A 352 13.28 -13.42 -34.27
C LYS A 352 13.16 -13.26 -35.79
N ARG A 353 12.73 -12.08 -36.26
CA ARG A 353 12.68 -11.74 -37.71
C ARG A 353 14.05 -11.31 -38.28
N GLY A 354 15.12 -11.40 -37.50
CA GLY A 354 16.48 -11.10 -37.93
C GLY A 354 16.89 -9.63 -37.82
N LEU A 355 16.07 -8.75 -37.22
CA LEU A 355 16.49 -7.38 -36.98
C LEU A 355 17.57 -7.32 -35.89
N LYS A 356 18.65 -6.60 -36.18
CA LYS A 356 19.69 -6.25 -35.20
C LYS A 356 19.15 -5.23 -34.20
N VAL A 357 19.76 -5.19 -33.01
CA VAL A 357 19.38 -4.31 -31.88
C VAL A 357 19.13 -2.85 -32.30
N HIS A 358 19.94 -2.31 -33.22
CA HIS A 358 19.77 -0.96 -33.73
C HIS A 358 18.48 -0.76 -34.54
N GLY A 359 18.12 -1.71 -35.40
CA GLY A 359 16.86 -1.67 -36.16
C GLY A 359 15.63 -1.85 -35.26
N ILE A 360 15.75 -2.59 -34.17
CA ILE A 360 14.69 -2.73 -33.16
C ILE A 360 14.51 -1.41 -32.39
N ALA A 361 15.60 -0.77 -31.97
CA ALA A 361 15.58 0.51 -31.27
C ALA A 361 14.90 1.60 -32.11
N GLN A 362 15.24 1.68 -33.39
CA GLN A 362 14.63 2.63 -34.32
C GLN A 362 13.13 2.35 -34.54
N LYS A 363 12.72 1.08 -34.63
CA LYS A 363 11.30 0.71 -34.80
C LYS A 363 10.46 0.97 -33.56
N LEU A 364 11.01 0.74 -32.37
CA LEU A 364 10.30 0.88 -31.11
C LEU A 364 10.44 2.29 -30.50
N GLY A 365 11.26 3.17 -31.08
CA GLY A 365 11.47 4.53 -30.58
C GLY A 365 12.14 4.58 -29.21
N ILE A 366 12.93 3.55 -28.86
CA ILE A 366 13.59 3.41 -27.54
C ILE A 366 15.10 3.29 -27.68
N SER A 367 15.85 3.58 -26.62
CA SER A 367 17.31 3.55 -26.64
C SER A 367 17.88 2.15 -26.88
N LEU A 368 19.07 2.06 -27.47
CA LEU A 368 19.81 0.81 -27.68
C LEU A 368 19.99 0.01 -26.38
N GLN A 369 20.27 0.72 -25.27
CA GLN A 369 20.42 0.12 -23.94
C GLN A 369 19.12 -0.50 -23.46
N ARG A 370 17.98 0.16 -23.72
CA ARG A 370 16.67 -0.35 -23.36
C ARG A 370 16.32 -1.61 -24.15
N VAL A 371 16.60 -1.64 -25.46
CA VAL A 371 16.40 -2.85 -26.29
C VAL A 371 17.24 -4.02 -25.79
N LYS A 372 18.51 -3.79 -25.46
CA LYS A 372 19.37 -4.84 -24.88
C LYS A 372 18.76 -5.43 -23.62
N LYS A 373 18.31 -4.56 -22.70
CA LYS A 373 17.67 -4.98 -21.45
C LYS A 373 16.39 -5.80 -21.68
N LEU A 374 15.58 -5.41 -22.67
CA LEU A 374 14.35 -6.12 -23.05
C LEU A 374 14.60 -7.48 -23.73
N LEU A 375 15.79 -7.72 -24.28
CA LEU A 375 16.14 -9.00 -24.91
C LEU A 375 16.89 -9.95 -23.96
N THR A 376 17.41 -9.46 -22.84
CA THR A 376 18.17 -10.23 -21.85
C THR A 376 17.36 -10.64 -20.62
N GLY A 377 16.25 -9.96 -20.34
CA GLY A 377 15.26 -10.37 -19.35
C GLY A 377 14.06 -10.97 -20.05
#